data_AF-A0A7D7PWK6-F1
#
_entry.id   AF-A0A7D7PWK6-F1
#
_cell.length_a   1.000
_cell.length_b   1.000
_cell.length_c   1.000
_cell.angle_alpha   90.00
_cell.angle_beta   90.00
_cell.angle_gamma   90.00
#
_symmetry.space_group_name_H-M   'P 1'
#
loop_
_entity.id
_entity.type
_entity.pdbx_description
1 polymer ?
#
loop_
_entity_poly.entity_id
_entity_poly.type
_entity_poly.pdbx_seq_one_letter_code
_entity_poly.pdbx_strand_id
1 'polypeptide(L)'
;MFTFYLYLAPVVACVLIMLNYLMSTSNSYMEKDGPFECGFTSYQQSRSAFSVAFILVAMLFLPFDLEMSSILPYVVSAYSNGIYGLTMLIIFFLTLVMAFIYEINLGATNTERRYENKVKELKTKFYT
;
A
#
# COMPACT_ATOMS: atom_id res chain seq x y z
N MET A 1 -13.97 7.45 -29.81
CA MET A 1 -13.41 8.45 -28.86
C MET A 1 -12.65 7.81 -27.70
N PHE A 2 -13.22 6.85 -26.97
CA PHE A 2 -12.53 6.18 -25.84
C PHE A 2 -11.21 5.49 -26.24
N THR A 3 -11.22 4.69 -27.31
CA THR A 3 -10.02 4.01 -27.83
C THR A 3 -8.90 5.00 -28.19
N PHE A 4 -9.26 6.14 -28.78
CA PHE A 4 -8.31 7.19 -29.11
C PHE A 4 -7.64 7.78 -27.87
N TYR A 5 -8.40 8.06 -26.80
CA TYR A 5 -7.83 8.58 -25.55
C TYR A 5 -6.89 7.57 -24.87
N LEU A 6 -7.25 6.28 -24.89
CA LEU A 6 -6.43 5.20 -24.35
C LEU A 6 -5.04 5.13 -24.98
N TYR A 7 -4.93 5.39 -26.30
CA TYR A 7 -3.64 5.41 -26.99
C TYR A 7 -2.94 6.76 -26.92
N LEU A 8 -3.68 7.87 -26.91
CA LEU A 8 -3.08 9.21 -26.93
C LEU A 8 -2.31 9.52 -25.64
N ALA A 9 -2.86 9.20 -24.46
CA ALA A 9 -2.21 9.49 -23.19
C ALA A 9 -0.79 8.90 -23.02
N PRO A 10 -0.57 7.58 -23.24
CA PRO A 10 0.77 7.01 -23.15
C PRO A 10 1.70 7.51 -24.27
N VAL A 11 1.17 7.72 -25.48
CA VAL A 11 1.98 8.23 -26.61
C VAL A 11 2.52 9.62 -26.30
N VAL A 12 1.68 10.53 -25.79
CA VAL A 12 2.13 11.88 -25.39
C VAL A 12 3.17 11.81 -24.27
N ALA A 13 2.97 10.96 -23.26
CA ALA A 13 3.96 10.78 -22.20
C ALA A 13 5.32 10.28 -22.73
N CYS A 14 5.31 9.30 -23.63
CA CYS A 14 6.54 8.80 -24.27
C CYS A 14 7.22 9.87 -25.12
N VAL A 15 6.46 10.66 -25.89
CA VAL A 15 7.00 11.75 -26.71
C VAL A 15 7.67 12.82 -25.83
N LEU A 16 7.05 13.20 -24.71
CA LEU A 16 7.64 14.18 -23.78
C LEU A 16 8.94 13.67 -23.14
N ILE A 17 8.99 12.39 -22.74
CA ILE A 17 10.22 11.76 -22.23
C ILE A 17 11.30 11.73 -23.32
N MET A 18 10.93 11.35 -24.55
CA MET A 18 11.85 11.32 -25.69
C MET A 18 12.40 12.72 -26.01
N LEU A 19 11.54 13.73 -26.05
CA LEU A 19 11.97 15.13 -26.25
C LEU A 19 12.90 15.60 -25.13
N ASN A 20 12.60 15.28 -23.87
CA ASN A 20 13.48 15.60 -22.76
C ASN A 20 14.85 14.93 -22.94
N TYR A 21 14.89 13.66 -23.31
CA TYR A 21 16.14 12.94 -23.55
C TYR A 21 16.96 13.54 -24.71
N LEU A 22 16.31 13.95 -25.80
CA LEU A 22 17.01 14.55 -26.96
C LEU A 22 17.47 15.99 -26.70
N MET A 23 16.71 16.78 -25.96
CA MET A 23 17.01 18.21 -25.76
C MET A 23 17.79 18.50 -24.46
N SER A 24 17.77 17.59 -23.48
CA SER A 24 18.43 17.79 -22.19
C SER A 24 19.93 17.59 -22.29
N THR A 25 20.69 18.48 -21.67
CA THR A 25 22.14 18.33 -21.53
C THR A 25 22.47 17.37 -20.39
N SER A 26 22.98 16.18 -20.72
CA SER A 26 23.46 15.22 -19.72
C SER A 26 24.92 15.50 -19.36
N ASN A 27 25.15 16.19 -18.24
CA ASN A 27 26.48 16.28 -17.62
C ASN A 27 26.52 15.31 -16.43
N SER A 28 27.09 14.13 -16.65
CA SER A 28 27.26 13.05 -15.66
C SER A 28 28.62 13.18 -14.99
N TYR A 29 28.62 13.21 -13.66
CA TYR A 29 29.81 13.18 -12.82
C TYR A 29 29.58 12.15 -11.72
N MET A 30 30.64 11.50 -11.23
CA MET A 30 30.53 10.38 -10.26
C MET A 30 29.67 10.71 -9.04
N GLU A 31 29.73 11.95 -8.56
CA GLU A 31 28.96 12.40 -7.39
C GLU A 31 27.49 12.69 -7.71
N LYS A 32 27.14 12.95 -8.98
CA LYS A 32 25.76 13.14 -9.46
C LYS A 32 25.01 11.83 -9.60
N ASP A 33 25.73 10.84 -10.10
CA ASP A 33 25.17 9.53 -10.47
C ASP A 33 25.11 8.60 -9.24
N GLY A 34 25.78 8.97 -8.14
CA GLY A 34 25.73 8.27 -6.86
C GLY A 34 24.52 8.68 -5.98
N PRO A 35 24.11 7.83 -5.03
CA PRO A 35 23.12 8.20 -4.04
C PRO A 35 23.63 9.34 -3.16
N PHE A 36 22.74 10.25 -2.77
CA PHE A 36 23.06 11.34 -1.86
C PHE A 36 23.28 10.80 -0.43
N GLU A 37 24.52 10.50 -0.10
CA GLU A 37 24.94 10.11 1.25
C GLU A 37 25.69 11.29 1.92
N CYS A 38 25.50 11.51 3.22
CA CYS A 38 26.21 12.55 3.98
C CYS A 38 27.71 12.22 4.23
N GLY A 39 28.39 11.60 3.27
CA GLY A 39 29.82 11.25 3.34
C GLY A 39 30.14 9.94 4.07
N PHE A 40 29.15 9.11 4.37
CA PHE A 40 29.34 7.79 4.99
C PHE A 40 28.90 6.67 4.06
N THR A 41 29.82 5.79 3.67
CA THR A 41 29.52 4.60 2.86
C THR A 41 28.74 3.58 3.68
N SER A 42 27.54 3.25 3.25
CA SER A 42 26.68 2.24 3.87
C SER A 42 27.20 0.81 3.65
N TYR A 43 28.22 0.39 4.41
CA TYR A 43 28.67 -1.02 4.49
C TYR A 43 27.73 -1.90 5.34
N GLN A 44 26.42 -1.66 5.29
CA GLN A 44 25.45 -2.34 6.15
C GLN A 44 24.24 -2.82 5.36
N GLN A 45 23.55 -3.77 5.98
CA GLN A 45 22.38 -4.47 5.45
C GLN A 45 21.39 -3.50 4.77
N SER A 46 21.14 -3.71 3.47
CA SER A 46 20.19 -2.92 2.65
C SER A 46 18.74 -3.00 3.16
N ARG A 47 18.43 -3.97 4.02
CA ARG A 47 17.11 -4.15 4.63
C ARG A 47 17.06 -3.51 6.02
N SER A 48 16.27 -2.46 6.14
CA SER A 48 15.86 -1.90 7.43
C SER A 48 14.71 -2.71 8.04
N ALA A 49 14.71 -2.84 9.36
CA ALA A 49 13.58 -3.40 10.10
C ALA A 49 12.41 -2.42 10.07
N PHE A 50 11.25 -2.88 9.60
CA PHE A 50 10.01 -2.12 9.59
C PHE A 50 8.98 -2.79 10.51
N SER A 51 7.98 -2.01 10.94
CA SER A 51 6.86 -2.54 11.74
C SER A 51 6.06 -3.57 10.94
N VAL A 52 5.61 -4.63 11.63
CA VAL A 52 4.77 -5.69 11.05
C VAL A 52 3.42 -5.13 10.56
N ALA A 53 2.94 -4.03 11.13
CA ALA A 53 1.70 -3.37 10.71
C ALA A 53 1.66 -3.05 9.20
N PHE A 54 2.81 -2.70 8.59
CA PHE A 54 2.85 -2.36 7.16
C PHE A 54 2.57 -3.57 6.26
N ILE A 55 3.03 -4.77 6.64
CA ILE A 55 2.78 -5.98 5.86
C ILE A 55 1.39 -6.55 6.15
N LEU A 56 0.86 -6.36 7.37
CA LEU A 56 -0.51 -6.75 7.73
C LEU A 56 -1.54 -6.02 6.87
N VAL A 57 -1.38 -4.72 6.62
CA VAL A 57 -2.28 -3.96 5.73
C VAL A 57 -2.29 -4.55 4.31
N ALA A 58 -1.15 -4.98 3.78
CA ALA A 58 -1.08 -5.61 2.45
C ALA A 58 -1.74 -7.00 2.42
N MET A 59 -1.60 -7.79 3.49
CA MET A 59 -2.28 -9.09 3.62
C MET A 59 -3.78 -8.93 3.76
N LEU A 60 -4.24 -7.92 4.51
CA LEU A 60 -5.64 -7.56 4.68
C LEU A 60 -6.30 -7.06 3.39
N PHE A 61 -5.56 -6.33 2.57
CA PHE A 61 -6.08 -5.81 1.30
C PHE A 61 -6.57 -6.94 0.38
N LEU A 62 -5.89 -8.09 0.38
CA LEU A 62 -6.19 -9.19 -0.53
C LEU A 62 -7.61 -9.81 -0.36
N PRO A 63 -8.06 -10.24 0.84
CA PRO A 63 -9.42 -10.74 1.02
C PRO A 63 -10.49 -9.66 0.84
N PHE A 64 -10.21 -8.41 1.22
CA PHE A 64 -11.15 -7.29 1.00
C PHE A 64 -11.32 -6.93 -0.47
N ASP A 65 -10.26 -7.00 -1.27
CA ASP A 65 -10.34 -6.79 -2.72
C ASP A 65 -11.10 -7.94 -3.40
N LEU A 66 -10.84 -9.19 -2.98
CA LEU A 66 -11.56 -10.37 -3.45
C LEU A 66 -13.06 -10.31 -3.10
N GLU A 67 -13.40 -9.78 -1.92
CA GLU A 67 -14.78 -9.55 -1.52
C GLU A 67 -15.50 -8.58 -2.46
N MET A 68 -14.89 -7.42 -2.72
CA MET A 68 -15.45 -6.44 -3.66
C MET A 68 -15.58 -7.00 -5.08
N SER A 69 -14.60 -7.79 -5.53
CA SER A 69 -14.70 -8.52 -6.79
C SER A 69 -15.83 -9.55 -6.81
N SER A 70 -16.17 -10.17 -5.67
CA SER A 70 -17.23 -11.19 -5.55
C SER A 70 -18.63 -10.58 -5.48
N ILE A 71 -18.75 -9.34 -5.00
CA ILE A 71 -20.01 -8.58 -5.02
C ILE A 71 -20.43 -8.24 -6.46
N LEU A 72 -19.46 -7.97 -7.35
CA LEU A 72 -19.69 -7.56 -8.73
C LEU A 72 -20.58 -8.54 -9.54
N PRO A 73 -20.31 -9.86 -9.62
CA PRO A 73 -21.18 -10.80 -10.33
C PRO A 73 -22.57 -10.90 -9.73
N TYR A 74 -22.71 -10.78 -8.41
CA TYR A 74 -24.02 -10.73 -7.76
C TYR A 74 -24.80 -9.49 -8.20
N VAL A 75 -24.19 -8.31 -8.22
CA VAL A 75 -24.85 -7.06 -8.65
C VAL A 75 -25.33 -7.17 -10.11
N VAL A 76 -24.51 -7.75 -10.99
CA VAL A 76 -24.86 -7.95 -12.41
C VAL A 76 -26.04 -8.93 -12.58
N SER A 77 -26.15 -9.94 -11.74
CA SER A 77 -27.17 -11.00 -11.81
C SER A 77 -28.22 -10.94 -10.69
N ALA A 78 -28.38 -9.76 -10.06
CA ALA A 78 -29.24 -9.60 -8.88
C ALA A 78 -30.71 -9.95 -9.18
N TYR A 79 -31.17 -9.67 -10.41
CA TYR A 79 -32.53 -9.99 -10.85
C TYR A 79 -32.79 -11.49 -10.97
N SER A 80 -31.80 -12.29 -11.38
CA SER A 80 -31.96 -13.75 -11.56
C SER A 80 -31.77 -14.53 -10.25
N ASN A 81 -30.88 -14.07 -9.38
CA ASN A 81 -30.55 -14.79 -8.14
C ASN A 81 -31.53 -14.51 -6.98
N GLY A 82 -32.29 -13.41 -7.06
CA GLY A 82 -33.31 -13.05 -6.07
C GLY A 82 -32.81 -13.02 -4.63
N ILE A 83 -33.67 -13.38 -3.68
CA ILE A 83 -33.36 -13.42 -2.25
C ILE A 83 -32.32 -14.50 -1.89
N TYR A 84 -32.25 -15.59 -2.65
CA TYR A 84 -31.28 -16.67 -2.39
C TYR A 84 -29.84 -16.19 -2.56
N GLY A 85 -29.53 -15.54 -3.69
CA GLY A 85 -28.19 -14.97 -3.90
C GLY A 85 -27.84 -13.89 -2.88
N LEU A 86 -28.83 -13.07 -2.50
CA LEU A 86 -28.64 -12.04 -1.47
C LEU A 86 -28.23 -12.65 -0.13
N THR A 87 -28.89 -13.74 0.26
CA THR A 87 -28.63 -14.41 1.55
C THR A 87 -27.21 -14.98 1.58
N MET A 88 -26.76 -15.61 0.49
CA MET A 88 -25.40 -16.15 0.39
C MET A 88 -24.34 -15.05 0.44
N LEU A 89 -24.59 -13.91 -0.23
CA LEU A 89 -23.69 -12.76 -0.19
C LEU A 89 -23.60 -12.14 1.21
N ILE A 90 -24.73 -12.01 1.92
CA ILE A 90 -24.74 -11.48 3.29
C ILE A 90 -23.94 -12.39 4.24
N ILE A 91 -24.09 -13.71 4.14
CA ILE A 91 -23.34 -14.67 4.97
C ILE A 91 -21.83 -14.55 4.69
N PHE A 92 -21.45 -14.41 3.41
CA PHE A 92 -20.07 -14.22 3.01
C PHE A 92 -19.48 -12.91 3.56
N PHE A 93 -20.21 -11.80 3.41
CA PHE A 93 -19.82 -10.48 3.92
C PHE A 93 -19.67 -10.47 5.45
N LEU A 94 -20.62 -11.07 6.18
CA LEU A 94 -20.57 -11.14 7.64
C LEU A 94 -19.34 -11.91 8.17
N THR A 95 -18.92 -12.96 7.45
CA THR A 95 -17.74 -13.74 7.84
C THR A 95 -16.46 -12.89 7.78
N LEU A 96 -16.31 -12.07 6.74
CA LEU A 96 -15.17 -11.17 6.59
C LEU A 96 -15.22 -10.00 7.57
N VAL A 97 -16.40 -9.43 7.81
CA VAL A 97 -16.57 -8.39 8.85
C VAL A 97 -16.15 -8.93 10.23
N MET A 98 -16.54 -10.16 10.58
CA MET A 98 -16.10 -10.77 11.84
C MET A 98 -14.58 -10.97 11.90
N ALA A 99 -13.96 -11.44 10.82
CA ALA A 99 -12.51 -11.58 10.73
C ALA A 99 -11.78 -10.23 10.91
N PHE A 100 -12.33 -9.16 10.31
CA PHE A 100 -11.77 -7.82 10.42
C PHE A 100 -11.89 -7.22 11.82
N ILE A 101 -13.05 -7.40 12.47
CA ILE A 101 -13.25 -6.97 13.86
C ILE A 101 -12.24 -7.69 14.78
N TYR A 102 -11.99 -8.98 14.55
CA TYR A 102 -10.99 -9.73 15.31
C TYR A 102 -9.59 -9.12 15.18
N GLU A 103 -9.18 -8.74 13.97
CA GLU A 103 -7.87 -8.15 13.73
C GLU A 103 -7.71 -6.74 14.32
N ILE A 104 -8.78 -5.92 14.28
CA ILE A 104 -8.78 -4.60 14.95
C ILE A 104 -8.63 -4.77 16.46
N ASN A 105 -9.34 -5.72 17.06
CA ASN A 105 -9.24 -5.99 18.50
C ASN A 105 -7.85 -6.49 18.92
N LEU A 106 -7.14 -7.19 18.02
CA LEU A 106 -5.75 -7.60 18.25
C LEU A 106 -4.78 -6.40 18.21
N GLY A 107 -5.20 -5.23 17.72
CA GLY A 107 -4.36 -4.04 17.59
C GLY A 107 -3.27 -4.18 16.53
N ALA A 108 -3.44 -5.11 15.59
CA ALA A 108 -2.40 -5.50 14.62
C ALA A 108 -2.02 -4.35 13.65
N THR A 109 -2.92 -3.39 13.45
CA THR A 109 -2.70 -2.19 12.62
C THR A 109 -2.07 -1.02 13.36
N ASN A 110 -1.92 -1.08 14.69
CA ASN A 110 -1.33 0.01 15.46
C ASN A 110 0.18 0.07 15.26
N THR A 111 0.68 1.26 14.91
CA THR A 111 2.11 1.50 14.83
C THR A 111 2.65 1.96 16.19
N GLU A 112 3.41 1.09 16.84
CA GLU A 112 4.06 1.35 18.13
C GLU A 112 5.14 2.45 18.02
N ARG A 113 5.00 3.52 18.82
CA ARG A 113 6.02 4.57 19.00
C ARG A 113 7.07 4.13 20.03
N ARG A 114 7.95 3.20 19.64
CA ARG A 114 8.96 2.63 20.56
C ARG A 114 9.90 3.69 21.18
N TYR A 115 10.13 4.81 20.51
CA TYR A 115 10.95 5.92 21.02
C TYR A 115 10.29 6.68 22.18
N GLU A 116 9.00 7.02 22.08
CA GLU A 116 8.28 7.75 23.14
C GLU A 116 8.17 6.91 24.43
N ASN A 117 7.96 5.60 24.30
CA ASN A 117 7.91 4.69 25.45
C ASN A 117 9.25 4.63 26.18
N LYS A 118 10.36 4.57 25.43
CA LYS A 118 11.72 4.54 26.00
C LYS A 118 12.08 5.87 26.70
N VAL A 119 11.66 7.00 26.15
CA VAL A 119 11.87 8.32 26.78
C VAL A 119 11.05 8.48 28.07
N LYS A 120 9.82 7.97 28.10
CA LYS A 120 9.00 7.96 29.32
C LYS A 120 9.64 7.11 30.42
N GLU A 121 10.08 5.89 30.11
CA GLU A 121 10.79 5.01 31.06
C GLU A 121 12.06 5.65 31.61
N LEU A 122 12.84 6.32 30.75
CA LEU A 122 14.03 7.05 31.19
C LEU A 122 13.67 8.18 32.15
N LYS A 123 12.65 8.99 31.84
CA LYS A 123 12.21 10.06 32.77
C LYS A 123 11.71 9.50 34.10
N THR A 124 10.92 8.44 34.15
CA THR A 124 10.50 7.87 35.44
C THR A 124 11.65 7.33 36.26
N LYS A 125 12.69 6.76 35.62
CA LYS A 125 13.89 6.25 36.30
C LYS A 125 14.83 7.34 36.81
N PHE A 126 14.82 8.54 36.21
CA PHE A 126 15.67 9.65 36.63
C PHE A 126 15.03 10.58 37.67
N TYR A 127 13.70 10.53 37.84
CA TYR A 127 12.94 11.40 38.75
C TYR A 127 12.37 10.66 39.98
N THR A 128 12.77 9.40 40.19
CA THR A 128 12.56 8.61 41.41
C THR A 128 13.92 8.27 41.99
#